data_AF-A0A7S2L454-F1
#
_entry.id   AF-A0A7S2L454-F1
#
_cell.length_a   1.000
_cell.length_b   1.000
_cell.length_c   1.000
_cell.angle_alpha   90.00
_cell.angle_beta   90.00
_cell.angle_gamma   90.00
#
_symmetry.space_group_name_H-M   'P 1'
#
loop_
_entity.id
_entity.type
_entity.pdbx_description
1 polymer ?
#
loop_
_entity_poly.entity_id
_entity_poly.type
_entity_poly.pdbx_seq_one_letter_code
_entity_poly.pdbx_strand_id
1 'polypeptide(L)'
;SPDAAPLAPGALGLERVSRPGSVVQRFRWNVDARKLKSSDRRAVSPAFNVFFAGPVQFRPVQFKMLLRPRPADERKGGASFKRTGGRGCVELNCLQLVDPQDVHPVQFRVAVGAEIARGPVRHDFSEQTQCMLPEGSDEWDFGAQVEPKGDIFTVHLEIVAGAEAALDAPFDFDAHRR
;
A
#
# COMPACT_ATOMS: atom_id res chain seq x y z
N SER A 1 -17.56 12.32 -3.14
CA SER A 1 -17.04 13.01 -4.32
C SER A 1 -15.76 12.35 -4.79
N PRO A 2 -15.50 12.25 -6.11
CA PRO A 2 -14.39 11.46 -6.62
C PRO A 2 -13.02 12.16 -6.57
N ASP A 3 -12.97 13.43 -6.17
CA ASP A 3 -11.73 14.13 -5.83
C ASP A 3 -11.90 14.79 -4.45
N ALA A 4 -11.30 14.16 -3.43
CA ALA A 4 -11.02 14.85 -2.19
C ALA A 4 -9.93 15.91 -2.46
N ALA A 5 -10.04 17.08 -1.83
CA ALA A 5 -8.98 18.09 -1.91
C ALA A 5 -7.63 17.47 -1.47
N PRO A 6 -6.49 17.89 -2.06
CA PRO A 6 -5.18 17.42 -1.64
C PRO A 6 -4.99 17.58 -0.14
N LEU A 7 -4.39 16.59 0.52
CA LEU A 7 -4.11 16.69 1.94
C LEU A 7 -3.10 17.83 2.14
N ALA A 8 -3.33 18.65 3.17
CA ALA A 8 -2.34 19.63 3.58
C ALA A 8 -1.02 18.90 3.93
N PRO A 9 0.16 19.52 3.70
CA PRO A 9 1.43 18.91 4.08
C PRO A 9 1.42 18.46 5.55
N GLY A 10 1.73 17.19 5.79
CA GLY A 10 1.73 16.61 7.14
C GLY A 10 0.37 16.18 7.70
N ALA A 11 -0.74 16.39 6.97
CA ALA A 11 -2.05 15.92 7.41
C ALA A 11 -2.11 14.39 7.38
N LEU A 12 -2.67 13.80 8.44
CA LEU A 12 -2.95 12.37 8.49
C LEU A 12 -4.00 11.99 7.46
N GLY A 13 -3.85 10.81 6.85
CA GLY A 13 -4.82 10.30 5.90
C GLY A 13 -4.17 9.75 4.64
N LEU A 14 -5.02 9.36 3.71
CA LEU A 14 -4.63 8.81 2.44
C LEU A 14 -5.13 9.70 1.30
N GLU A 15 -4.25 9.99 0.36
CA GLU A 15 -4.57 10.68 -0.87
C GLU A 15 -4.06 9.90 -2.10
N ARG A 16 -4.75 10.08 -3.22
CA ARG A 16 -4.25 9.66 -4.53
C ARG A 16 -3.48 10.83 -5.14
N VAL A 17 -2.22 10.60 -5.49
CA VAL A 17 -1.31 11.64 -6.02
C VAL A 17 -1.09 11.53 -7.53
N SER A 18 -1.48 10.41 -8.15
CA SER A 18 -1.53 10.29 -9.62
C SER A 18 -2.78 10.98 -10.19
N ARG A 19 -2.66 11.53 -11.40
CA ARG A 19 -3.81 12.07 -12.13
C ARG A 19 -4.79 10.95 -12.53
N PRO A 20 -6.10 11.23 -12.62
CA PRO A 20 -7.07 10.30 -13.23
C PRO A 20 -6.60 9.84 -14.62
N GLY A 21 -6.80 8.55 -14.94
CA GLY A 21 -6.39 7.97 -16.21
C GLY A 21 -4.90 7.63 -16.34
N SER A 22 -4.07 7.91 -15.34
CA SER A 22 -2.68 7.42 -15.32
C SER A 22 -2.66 5.90 -15.28
N VAL A 23 -1.77 5.28 -16.07
CA VAL A 23 -1.52 3.82 -16.02
C VAL A 23 -1.09 3.40 -14.62
N VAL A 24 -0.13 4.15 -14.04
CA VAL A 24 0.29 3.98 -12.65
C VAL A 24 -0.58 4.82 -11.73
N GLN A 25 -1.33 4.15 -10.87
CA GLN A 25 -2.08 4.78 -9.80
C GLN A 25 -1.20 4.90 -8.56
N ARG A 26 -1.10 6.11 -8.00
CA ARG A 26 -0.19 6.42 -6.90
C ARG A 26 -0.97 6.90 -5.69
N PHE A 27 -0.68 6.32 -4.54
CA PHE A 27 -1.30 6.66 -3.28
C PHE A 27 -0.25 7.00 -2.24
N ARG A 28 -0.54 8.02 -1.44
CA ARG A 28 0.27 8.44 -0.30
C ARG A 28 -0.57 8.28 0.96
N TRP A 29 -0.04 7.55 1.94
CA TRP A 29 -0.66 7.40 3.25
C TRP A 29 0.24 7.96 4.34
N ASN A 30 -0.17 9.08 4.93
CA ASN A 30 0.49 9.67 6.09
C ASN A 30 -0.02 9.00 7.36
N VAL A 31 0.88 8.33 8.06
CA VAL A 31 0.59 7.53 9.26
C VAL A 31 1.14 8.25 10.48
N ASP A 32 0.31 8.35 11.52
CA ASP A 32 0.72 8.90 12.81
C ASP A 32 1.77 8.01 13.49
N ALA A 33 2.97 8.57 13.71
CA ALA A 33 4.10 7.88 14.32
C ALA A 33 3.83 7.44 15.77
N ARG A 34 2.84 8.04 16.45
CA ARG A 34 2.41 7.60 17.79
C ARG A 34 1.90 6.16 17.77
N LYS A 35 1.41 5.67 16.63
CA LYS A 35 1.02 4.26 16.47
C LYS A 35 2.17 3.30 16.71
N LEU A 36 3.40 3.69 16.37
CA LEU A 36 4.59 2.86 16.58
C LEU A 36 4.92 2.66 18.06
N LYS A 37 4.46 3.57 18.93
CA LYS A 37 4.65 3.53 20.39
C LYS A 37 3.46 2.90 21.12
N SER A 38 2.38 2.59 20.41
CA SER A 38 1.13 2.07 20.98
C SER A 38 1.15 0.53 21.14
N SER A 39 0.16 0.00 21.87
CA SER A 39 -0.13 -1.43 21.91
C SER A 39 -0.95 -1.91 20.71
N ASP A 40 -1.23 -1.03 19.73
CA ASP A 40 -1.95 -1.39 18.51
C ASP A 40 -1.22 -2.51 17.78
N ARG A 41 -2.01 -3.46 17.27
CA ARG A 41 -1.52 -4.61 16.48
C ARG A 41 -1.58 -4.36 14.98
N ARG A 42 -2.10 -3.21 14.57
CA ARG A 42 -2.15 -2.77 13.17
C ARG A 42 -2.43 -1.27 13.06
N ALA A 43 -1.94 -0.66 12.00
CA ALA A 43 -2.47 0.59 11.48
C ALA A 43 -3.24 0.29 10.19
N VAL A 44 -4.33 1.01 9.92
CA VAL A 44 -5.18 0.77 8.75
C VAL A 44 -5.43 2.09 8.04
N SER A 45 -5.23 2.13 6.72
CA SER A 45 -5.51 3.31 5.92
C SER A 45 -7.02 3.56 5.80
N PRO A 46 -7.44 4.79 5.47
CA PRO A 46 -8.73 5.00 4.81
C PRO A 46 -8.87 4.08 3.59
N ALA A 47 -10.10 3.69 3.25
CA ALA A 47 -10.35 2.92 2.04
C ALA A 47 -10.11 3.77 0.79
N PHE A 48 -9.62 3.16 -0.29
CA PHE A 48 -9.42 3.83 -1.57
C PHE A 48 -9.77 2.94 -2.74
N ASN A 49 -10.03 3.56 -3.89
CA ASN A 49 -10.36 2.85 -5.11
C ASN A 49 -9.12 2.72 -6.00
N VAL A 50 -8.80 1.49 -6.39
CA VAL A 50 -7.96 1.20 -7.54
C VAL A 50 -8.88 0.98 -8.73
N PHE A 51 -8.61 1.67 -9.82
CA PHE A 51 -9.43 1.62 -11.03
C PHE A 51 -8.84 0.60 -12.00
N PHE A 52 -9.60 -0.43 -12.31
CA PHE A 52 -9.25 -1.44 -13.31
C PHE A 52 -9.75 -0.97 -14.66
N ALA A 53 -8.87 -0.95 -15.66
CA ALA A 53 -9.28 -0.70 -17.04
C ALA A 53 -10.15 -1.89 -17.50
N GLY A 54 -11.42 -1.62 -17.80
CA GLY A 54 -12.35 -2.59 -18.36
C GLY A 54 -12.69 -2.28 -19.83
N PRO A 55 -13.35 -3.21 -20.55
CA PRO A 55 -13.65 -3.05 -21.97
C PRO A 55 -14.55 -1.84 -22.29
N VAL A 56 -15.42 -1.46 -21.36
CA VAL A 56 -16.43 -0.41 -21.54
C VAL A 56 -16.18 0.80 -20.64
N GLN A 57 -15.71 0.58 -19.41
CA GLN A 57 -15.45 1.63 -18.43
C GLN A 57 -14.44 1.18 -17.38
N PHE A 58 -13.88 2.14 -16.64
CA PHE A 58 -13.08 1.84 -15.46
C PHE A 58 -13.96 1.27 -14.34
N ARG A 59 -13.51 0.19 -13.72
CA ARG A 59 -14.15 -0.42 -12.55
C ARG A 59 -13.38 -0.04 -11.28
N PRO A 60 -13.98 0.68 -10.32
CA PRO A 60 -13.35 0.91 -9.02
C PRO A 60 -13.46 -0.33 -8.15
N VAL A 61 -12.34 -0.81 -7.62
CA VAL A 61 -12.28 -1.85 -6.59
C VAL A 61 -11.68 -1.23 -5.33
N GLN A 62 -12.29 -1.52 -4.18
CA GLN A 62 -11.89 -0.91 -2.91
C GLN A 62 -10.76 -1.68 -2.22
N PHE A 63 -9.74 -0.93 -1.79
CA PHE A 63 -8.57 -1.42 -1.08
C PHE A 63 -8.32 -0.67 0.23
N LYS A 64 -7.53 -1.29 1.11
CA LYS A 64 -6.85 -0.65 2.25
C LYS A 64 -5.40 -1.12 2.31
N MET A 65 -4.53 -0.24 2.79
CA MET A 65 -3.20 -0.62 3.27
C MET A 65 -3.27 -0.87 4.77
N LEU A 66 -2.54 -1.88 5.23
CA LEU A 66 -2.41 -2.23 6.64
C LEU A 66 -0.93 -2.30 7.00
N LEU A 67 -0.58 -1.69 8.11
CA LEU A 67 0.71 -1.94 8.74
C LEU A 67 0.54 -3.06 9.76
N ARG A 68 1.44 -4.02 9.77
CA ARG A 68 1.48 -5.09 10.78
C ARG A 68 2.86 -5.16 11.44
N PRO A 69 2.95 -5.24 12.77
CA PRO A 69 4.22 -5.49 13.44
C PRO A 69 4.78 -6.85 13.02
N ARG A 70 6.08 -6.92 12.72
CA ARG A 70 6.80 -8.17 12.42
C ARG A 70 7.66 -8.55 13.64
N PRO A 71 7.27 -9.57 14.43
CA PRO A 71 8.05 -9.98 15.59
C PRO A 71 9.31 -10.74 15.15
N ALA A 72 10.42 -10.53 15.88
CA ALA A 72 11.66 -11.28 15.67
C ALA A 72 11.57 -12.75 16.14
N ASP A 73 10.62 -13.05 17.04
CA ASP A 73 10.34 -14.40 17.57
C ASP A 73 8.83 -14.67 17.60
N GLU A 74 8.39 -15.80 17.07
CA GLU A 74 6.96 -16.21 17.01
C GLU A 74 6.33 -16.59 18.37
N ARG A 75 7.08 -16.50 19.47
CA ARG A 75 6.62 -17.02 20.77
C ARG A 75 5.52 -16.14 21.40
N LYS A 76 4.31 -16.72 21.40
CA LYS A 76 3.11 -16.47 22.24
C LYS A 76 3.06 -15.12 22.98
N GLY A 77 2.53 -14.13 22.28
CA GLY A 77 2.07 -12.85 22.81
C GLY A 77 1.93 -11.90 21.63
N GLY A 78 0.74 -11.34 21.40
CA GLY A 78 0.45 -10.57 20.17
C GLY A 78 1.51 -9.51 19.88
N ALA A 79 2.03 -9.49 18.65
CA ALA A 79 2.99 -8.48 18.22
C ALA A 79 2.31 -7.10 18.18
N SER A 80 2.96 -6.10 18.78
CA SER A 80 2.59 -4.68 18.68
C SER A 80 3.80 -3.92 18.16
N PHE A 81 3.60 -2.75 17.55
CA PHE A 81 4.72 -1.96 17.04
C PHE A 81 5.70 -1.56 18.15
N LYS A 82 5.18 -1.29 19.35
CA LYS A 82 6.02 -1.05 20.54
C LYS A 82 6.98 -2.21 20.82
N ARG A 83 6.54 -3.46 20.64
CA ARG A 83 7.35 -4.66 20.92
C ARG A 83 8.36 -4.96 19.81
N THR A 84 8.06 -4.59 18.57
CA THR A 84 8.93 -4.81 17.42
C THR A 84 9.91 -3.65 17.20
N GLY A 85 9.89 -2.64 18.08
CA GLY A 85 10.71 -1.43 17.92
C GLY A 85 10.30 -0.58 16.71
N GLY A 86 9.02 -0.64 16.32
CA GLY A 86 8.52 0.04 15.13
C GLY A 86 8.73 -0.72 13.82
N ARG A 87 9.32 -1.93 13.85
CA ARG A 87 9.48 -2.76 12.64
C ARG A 87 8.19 -3.48 12.26
N GLY A 88 7.96 -3.62 10.96
CA GLY A 88 6.79 -4.33 10.45
C GLY A 88 6.69 -4.37 8.93
N CYS A 89 5.57 -4.88 8.44
CA CYS A 89 5.27 -5.01 7.03
C CYS A 89 4.06 -4.17 6.60
N VAL A 90 4.00 -3.88 5.30
CA VAL A 90 2.86 -3.28 4.62
C VAL A 90 2.10 -4.38 3.88
N GLU A 91 0.81 -4.48 4.16
CA GLU A 91 -0.13 -5.36 3.47
C GLU A 91 -1.13 -4.52 2.67
N LEU A 92 -1.47 -5.00 1.47
CA LEU A 92 -2.53 -4.47 0.63
C LEU A 92 -3.72 -5.44 0.64
N ASN A 93 -4.89 -4.96 1.05
CA ASN A 93 -6.12 -5.75 1.11
C ASN A 93 -7.18 -5.23 0.15
N CYS A 94 -7.73 -6.11 -0.67
CA CYS A 94 -8.99 -5.92 -1.37
C CYS A 94 -10.15 -6.09 -0.37
N LEU A 95 -11.11 -5.17 -0.40
CA LEU A 95 -12.28 -5.16 0.50
C LEU A 95 -13.51 -5.82 -0.14
N GLN A 96 -13.36 -6.39 -1.33
CA GLN A 96 -14.45 -6.90 -2.14
C GLN A 96 -14.09 -8.28 -2.67
N LEU A 97 -15.10 -9.16 -2.79
CA LEU A 97 -14.97 -10.33 -3.63
C LEU A 97 -15.03 -9.86 -5.08
N VAL A 98 -14.01 -10.19 -5.86
CA VAL A 98 -13.89 -9.79 -7.26
C VAL A 98 -13.87 -11.05 -8.12
N ASP A 99 -14.59 -11.00 -9.23
CA ASP A 99 -14.60 -12.10 -10.19
C ASP A 99 -13.31 -12.05 -11.04
N PRO A 100 -12.58 -13.17 -11.23
CA PRO A 100 -11.41 -13.23 -12.10
C PRO A 100 -11.68 -12.76 -13.54
N GLN A 101 -12.93 -12.84 -14.01
CA GLN A 101 -13.35 -12.31 -15.32
C GLN A 101 -13.49 -10.79 -15.34
N ASP A 102 -13.72 -10.17 -14.17
CA ASP A 102 -13.95 -8.73 -14.02
C ASP A 102 -12.68 -7.96 -13.63
N VAL A 103 -11.75 -8.63 -12.94
CA VAL A 103 -10.58 -8.00 -12.30
C VAL A 103 -9.34 -8.85 -12.58
N HIS A 104 -8.42 -8.30 -13.37
CA HIS A 104 -7.13 -8.93 -13.66
C HIS A 104 -6.16 -8.84 -12.47
N PRO A 105 -5.08 -9.66 -12.48
CA PRO A 105 -3.96 -9.46 -11.57
C PRO A 105 -3.44 -8.03 -11.62
N VAL A 106 -2.96 -7.54 -10.48
CA VAL A 106 -2.28 -6.25 -10.38
C VAL A 106 -0.78 -6.48 -10.27
N GLN A 107 -0.01 -5.45 -10.60
CA GLN A 107 1.38 -5.35 -10.16
C GLN A 107 1.53 -4.10 -9.30
N PHE A 108 2.26 -4.19 -8.19
CA PHE A 108 2.46 -3.04 -7.31
C PHE A 108 3.83 -3.04 -6.63
N ARG A 109 4.29 -1.85 -6.23
CA ARG A 109 5.48 -1.66 -5.39
C ARG A 109 5.18 -0.70 -4.25
N VAL A 110 5.92 -0.84 -3.15
CA VAL A 110 5.72 -0.07 -1.93
C VAL A 110 7.01 0.61 -1.51
N ALA A 111 6.93 1.88 -1.12
CA ALA A 111 8.02 2.61 -0.48
C ALA A 111 7.55 3.15 0.88
N VAL A 112 8.48 3.30 1.82
CA VAL A 112 8.20 3.89 3.14
C VAL A 112 9.20 5.00 3.38
N GLY A 113 8.70 6.21 3.67
CA GLY A 113 9.52 7.40 3.83
C GLY A 113 10.37 7.67 2.59
N ALA A 114 11.69 7.77 2.80
CA ALA A 114 12.66 8.03 1.75
C ALA A 114 13.30 6.77 1.15
N GLU A 115 12.89 5.57 1.58
CA GLU A 115 13.44 4.33 1.04
C GLU A 115 13.04 4.11 -0.42
N ILE A 116 13.89 3.37 -1.14
CA ILE A 116 13.61 2.91 -2.49
C ILE A 116 12.38 1.99 -2.46
N ALA A 117 11.49 2.16 -3.43
CA ALA A 117 10.31 1.32 -3.56
C ALA A 117 10.71 -0.14 -3.82
N ARG A 118 10.07 -1.08 -3.11
CA ARG A 118 10.31 -2.52 -3.21
C ARG A 118 9.19 -3.18 -4.00
N GLY A 119 9.55 -4.11 -4.89
CA GLY A 119 8.65 -4.73 -5.87
C GLY A 119 9.20 -4.60 -7.30
N PRO A 120 8.38 -4.85 -8.34
CA PRO A 120 6.95 -5.09 -8.24
C PRO A 120 6.58 -6.51 -7.80
N VAL A 121 5.42 -6.63 -7.18
CA VAL A 121 4.76 -7.91 -6.86
C VAL A 121 3.53 -8.03 -7.73
N ARG A 122 3.39 -9.17 -8.42
CA ARG A 122 2.18 -9.55 -9.15
C ARG A 122 1.25 -10.31 -8.23
N HIS A 123 -0.01 -9.90 -8.17
CA HIS A 123 -1.00 -10.53 -7.29
C HIS A 123 -2.40 -10.56 -7.89
N ASP A 124 -3.10 -11.68 -7.75
CA ASP A 124 -4.50 -11.83 -8.12
C ASP A 124 -5.40 -11.75 -6.88
N PHE A 125 -6.15 -10.66 -6.77
CA PHE A 125 -7.04 -10.42 -5.62
C PHE A 125 -8.36 -11.19 -5.69
N SER A 126 -8.65 -11.87 -6.81
CA SER A 126 -9.78 -12.81 -6.92
C SER A 126 -9.49 -14.14 -6.21
N GLU A 127 -8.22 -14.56 -6.17
CA GLU A 127 -7.77 -15.77 -5.49
C GLU A 127 -7.53 -15.54 -3.99
N GLN A 128 -6.88 -14.41 -3.65
CA GLN A 128 -6.58 -14.05 -2.27
C GLN A 128 -6.75 -12.55 -2.05
N THR A 129 -7.58 -12.17 -1.06
CA THR A 129 -7.93 -10.76 -0.83
C THR A 129 -6.84 -9.92 -0.17
N GLN A 130 -5.70 -10.52 0.22
CA GLN A 130 -4.59 -9.83 0.88
C GLN A 130 -3.26 -10.20 0.21
N CYS A 131 -2.36 -9.23 0.12
CA CYS A 131 -1.02 -9.41 -0.44
C CYS A 131 0.02 -8.62 0.37
N MET A 132 1.20 -9.18 0.51
CA MET A 132 2.40 -8.53 1.05
C MET A 132 3.54 -8.71 0.06
N LEU A 133 4.63 -7.97 0.27
CA LEU A 133 5.88 -8.26 -0.44
C LEU A 133 6.43 -9.64 -0.05
N PRO A 134 7.25 -10.26 -0.91
CA PRO A 134 7.95 -11.50 -0.59
C PRO A 134 8.83 -11.35 0.65
N GLU A 135 8.98 -12.45 1.38
CA GLU A 135 9.85 -12.53 2.56
C GLU A 135 11.26 -12.02 2.24
N GLY A 136 11.83 -11.23 3.16
CA GLY A 136 13.13 -10.59 3.00
C GLY A 136 13.07 -9.23 2.30
N SER A 137 11.94 -8.89 1.68
CA SER A 137 11.68 -7.55 1.12
C SER A 137 10.49 -6.83 1.79
N ASP A 138 9.79 -7.51 2.69
CA ASP A 138 8.51 -7.10 3.28
C ASP A 138 8.62 -6.39 4.63
N GLU A 139 9.82 -6.23 5.21
CA GLU A 139 10.02 -5.59 6.51
C GLU A 139 10.66 -4.20 6.41
N TRP A 140 10.06 -3.21 7.06
CA TRP A 140 10.60 -1.87 7.23
C TRP A 140 10.78 -1.53 8.70
N ASP A 141 11.76 -0.66 8.98
CA ASP A 141 11.80 0.10 10.22
C ASP A 141 10.99 1.39 10.04
N PHE A 142 9.71 1.37 10.40
CA PHE A 142 8.85 2.56 10.28
C PHE A 142 9.34 3.71 11.17
N GLY A 143 10.02 3.40 12.28
CA GLY A 143 10.57 4.39 13.20
C GLY A 143 11.70 5.20 12.57
N ALA A 144 12.55 4.55 11.77
CA ALA A 144 13.61 5.21 11.01
C ALA A 144 13.07 6.16 9.91
N GLN A 145 11.81 6.01 9.51
CA GLN A 145 11.17 6.79 8.45
C GLN A 145 10.28 7.92 8.98
N VAL A 146 10.27 8.17 10.30
CA VAL A 146 9.51 9.28 10.89
C VAL A 146 10.14 10.62 10.49
N GLU A 147 9.32 11.54 9.99
CA GLU A 147 9.77 12.85 9.53
C GLU A 147 10.32 13.70 10.70
N PRO A 148 11.48 14.38 10.58
CA PRO A 148 12.05 15.14 11.70
C PRO A 148 11.18 16.28 12.24
N LYS A 149 10.28 16.80 11.40
CA LYS A 149 9.41 17.96 11.70
C LYS A 149 7.93 17.57 11.84
N GLY A 150 7.61 16.28 11.80
CA GLY A 150 6.23 15.79 11.91
C GLY A 150 6.19 14.45 12.63
N ASP A 151 5.21 14.24 13.51
CA ASP A 151 4.96 12.93 14.12
C ASP A 151 4.28 11.97 13.13
N ILE A 152 4.81 11.90 11.89
CA ILE A 152 4.29 11.05 10.82
C ILE A 152 5.42 10.34 10.08
N PHE A 153 5.06 9.22 9.45
CA PHE A 153 5.82 8.62 8.36
C PHE A 153 4.86 8.34 7.20
N THR A 154 5.40 8.27 6.00
CA THR A 154 4.59 8.14 4.78
C THR A 154 4.78 6.78 4.14
N VAL A 155 3.68 6.11 3.77
CA VAL A 155 3.69 4.91 2.93
C VAL A 155 3.25 5.29 1.52
N HIS A 156 4.05 4.90 0.53
CA HIS A 156 3.78 5.12 -0.88
C HIS A 156 3.42 3.80 -1.55
N LEU A 157 2.29 3.78 -2.24
CA LEU A 157 1.88 2.66 -3.08
C LEU A 157 1.84 3.13 -4.53
N GLU A 158 2.54 2.40 -5.39
CA GLU A 158 2.36 2.50 -6.84
C GLU A 158 1.77 1.18 -7.33
N ILE A 159 0.65 1.26 -8.04
CA ILE A 159 -0.09 0.08 -8.50
C ILE A 159 -0.56 0.28 -9.94
N VAL A 160 -0.40 -0.76 -10.75
CA VAL A 160 -0.98 -0.89 -12.08
C VAL A 160 -2.00 -2.01 -12.07
N ALA A 161 -3.09 -1.81 -12.81
CA ALA A 161 -4.23 -2.71 -12.88
C ALA A 161 -4.73 -2.79 -14.33
N GLY A 162 -5.40 -3.89 -14.70
CA GLY A 162 -5.89 -4.12 -16.06
C GLY A 162 -4.85 -4.80 -16.96
N ALA A 163 -4.96 -4.62 -18.27
CA ALA A 163 -4.15 -5.33 -19.27
C ALA A 163 -2.63 -5.17 -19.05
N GLU A 164 -2.17 -3.97 -18.67
CA GLU A 164 -0.76 -3.69 -18.40
C GLU A 164 -0.19 -4.53 -17.25
N ALA A 165 -1.03 -4.84 -16.25
CA ALA A 165 -0.64 -5.65 -15.09
C ALA A 165 -0.75 -7.16 -15.36
N ALA A 166 -1.53 -7.55 -16.37
CA ALA A 166 -1.75 -8.94 -16.74
C ALA A 166 -0.53 -9.58 -17.42
N LEU A 167 0.40 -8.77 -17.93
CA LEU A 167 1.66 -9.24 -18.51
C LEU A 167 2.48 -10.01 -17.45
N ASP A 168 3.11 -11.10 -17.88
CA ASP A 168 3.96 -11.92 -16.99
C ASP A 168 5.28 -11.23 -16.65
N ALA A 169 5.71 -10.27 -17.48
CA ALA A 169 6.90 -9.48 -17.22
C ALA A 169 6.65 -8.47 -16.08
N PRO A 170 7.66 -8.22 -15.22
CA PRO A 170 7.60 -7.14 -14.23
C PRO A 170 7.32 -5.79 -14.90
N PHE A 171 6.34 -5.07 -14.40
CA PHE A 171 5.99 -3.73 -14.88
C PHE A 171 7.08 -2.72 -14.51
N ASP A 172 7.56 -1.95 -15.49
CA ASP A 172 8.57 -0.91 -15.28
C ASP A 172 7.92 0.39 -14.75
N PHE A 173 7.79 0.48 -13.43
CA PHE A 173 7.26 1.66 -12.77
C PHE A 173 8.12 2.92 -12.97
N ASP A 174 9.43 2.77 -13.19
CA ASP A 174 10.35 3.90 -13.30
C ASP A 174 10.28 4.57 -14.67
N ALA A 175 9.95 3.83 -15.73
CA ALA A 175 9.59 4.40 -17.03
C ALA A 175 8.39 5.36 -16.98
N HIS A 176 7.58 5.29 -15.91
CA HIS A 176 6.40 6.11 -15.71
C HIS A 176 6.56 7.19 -14.62
N ARG A 177 7.78 7.43 -14.13
CA ARG A 177 8.08 8.59 -13.26
C ARG A 177 8.03 9.87 -14.10
N ARG A 178 6.95 10.63 -13.96
CA ARG A 178 6.80 12.01 -14.47
C ARG A 178 6.34 12.92 -13.34
#